data_AF-A0A920UZT6-F1
#
_entry.id   AF-A0A920UZT6-F1
#
_cell.length_a   1.000
_cell.length_b   1.000
_cell.length_c   1.000
_cell.angle_alpha   90.00
_cell.angle_beta   90.00
_cell.angle_gamma   90.00
#
_symmetry.space_group_name_H-M   'P 1'
#
loop_
_entity.id
_entity.type
_entity.pdbx_description
1 polymer ?
#
loop_
_entity_poly.entity_id
_entity_poly.type
_entity_poly.pdbx_seq_one_letter_code
_entity_poly.pdbx_strand_id
1 'polypeptide(L)'
;MYLWDPLKDFIAYVLGKSSLYRFADPLGACSINVFVNGGKHGWHFDESEFTVTLMLQQPRHGGSFEYVPRIRGLPNERQIVANVLRGGRDHVLELPFKPGTLLIFGGSLTLHRVTVVTGSLKRLVPVLCYSEQTDQRNSDAVRTLFWGRAKPIRQQTAHD
;
A
#
# COMPACT_ATOMS: atom_id res chain seq x y z
N MET A 1 16.40 -2.66 3.24
CA MET A 1 15.66 -3.37 2.17
C MET A 1 15.29 -2.46 1.00
N TYR A 2 14.54 -1.36 1.18
CA TYR A 2 14.13 -0.46 0.08
C TYR A 2 15.26 0.05 -0.83
N LEU A 3 16.41 0.41 -0.24
CA LEU A 3 17.60 0.89 -0.95
C LEU A 3 18.44 -0.23 -1.60
N TRP A 4 18.02 -1.49 -1.49
CA TRP A 4 18.74 -2.62 -2.06
C TRP A 4 18.31 -2.85 -3.52
N ASP A 5 19.23 -2.70 -4.46
CA ASP A 5 18.93 -2.81 -5.90
C ASP A 5 18.37 -4.18 -6.32
N PRO A 6 18.88 -5.32 -5.83
CA PRO A 6 18.31 -6.63 -6.15
C PRO A 6 16.81 -6.76 -5.84
N LEU A 7 16.29 -6.14 -4.77
CA LEU A 7 14.84 -6.15 -4.51
C LEU A 7 14.08 -5.35 -5.58
N LYS A 8 14.58 -4.17 -5.94
CA LYS A 8 13.98 -3.32 -6.97
C LYS A 8 13.93 -4.05 -8.32
N ASP A 9 15.01 -4.73 -8.67
CA ASP A 9 15.14 -5.46 -9.94
C ASP A 9 14.27 -6.72 -9.94
N PHE A 10 14.18 -7.42 -8.80
CA PHE A 10 13.22 -8.52 -8.62
C PHE A 10 11.77 -8.06 -8.81
N ILE A 11 11.39 -6.91 -8.24
CA ILE A 11 10.03 -6.36 -8.40
C ILE A 11 9.76 -6.00 -9.87
N ALA A 12 10.73 -5.38 -10.55
CA ALA A 12 10.60 -5.07 -11.98
C ALA A 12 10.37 -6.33 -12.81
N TYR A 13 11.14 -7.39 -12.53
CA TYR A 13 10.98 -8.69 -13.18
C TYR A 13 9.59 -9.30 -12.94
N VAL A 14 9.12 -9.33 -11.69
CA VAL A 14 7.78 -9.87 -11.34
C VAL A 14 6.66 -9.12 -12.06
N LEU A 15 6.80 -7.80 -12.22
CA LEU A 15 5.81 -6.95 -12.89
C LEU A 15 5.96 -6.92 -14.42
N GLY A 16 6.97 -7.60 -14.99
CA GLY A 16 7.25 -7.56 -16.43
C GLY A 16 7.69 -6.19 -16.94
N LYS A 17 8.29 -5.37 -16.07
CA LYS A 17 8.78 -4.01 -16.40
C LYS A 17 10.27 -4.07 -16.75
N SER A 18 10.70 -3.27 -17.72
CA SER A 18 12.11 -3.21 -18.13
C SER A 18 13.01 -2.67 -17.02
N SER A 19 12.54 -1.67 -16.29
CA SER A 19 13.23 -1.08 -15.16
C SER A 19 12.25 -0.39 -14.22
N LEU A 20 12.63 -0.28 -12.95
CA LEU A 20 11.96 0.55 -11.97
C LEU A 20 12.95 1.49 -11.30
N TYR A 21 12.45 2.65 -10.91
CA TYR A 21 13.11 3.64 -10.09
C TYR A 21 12.44 3.70 -8.73
N ARG A 22 13.22 4.03 -7.69
CA ARG A 22 12.67 4.37 -6.37
C ARG A 22 11.91 5.67 -6.49
N PHE A 23 10.74 5.76 -5.85
CA PHE A 23 9.98 7.00 -5.81
C PHE A 23 10.84 8.09 -5.18
N ALA A 24 10.92 9.26 -5.81
CA ALA A 24 11.78 10.35 -5.36
C ALA A 24 11.12 11.21 -4.26
N ASP A 25 9.95 10.80 -3.77
CA ASP A 25 9.21 11.52 -2.75
C ASP A 25 9.87 11.39 -1.38
N PRO A 26 10.25 12.50 -0.73
CA PRO A 26 10.98 12.41 0.52
C PRO A 26 10.13 11.93 1.71
N LEU A 27 8.80 11.86 1.57
CA LEU A 27 7.89 11.38 2.61
C LEU A 27 7.26 10.04 2.24
N GLY A 28 6.92 9.88 0.96
CA GLY A 28 6.17 8.74 0.42
C GLY A 28 7.01 7.66 -0.24
N ALA A 29 8.33 7.81 -0.37
CA ALA A 29 9.18 6.79 -0.98
C ALA A 29 9.11 5.44 -0.25
N CYS A 30 9.18 5.49 1.09
CA CYS A 30 9.10 4.33 1.95
C CYS A 30 8.48 4.75 3.28
N SER A 31 7.19 4.47 3.45
CA SER A 31 6.44 4.78 4.67
C SER A 31 6.04 3.51 5.39
N ILE A 32 5.61 3.62 6.65
CA ILE A 32 5.03 2.50 7.39
C ILE A 32 3.60 2.86 7.77
N ASN A 33 2.64 2.08 7.27
CA ASN A 33 1.27 2.16 7.75
C ASN A 33 1.19 1.49 9.12
N VAL A 34 0.80 2.27 10.13
CA VAL A 34 0.65 1.85 11.52
C VAL A 34 -0.83 1.82 11.87
N PHE A 35 -1.42 0.64 11.98
CA PHE A 35 -2.80 0.49 12.46
C PHE A 35 -2.79 0.10 13.93
N VAL A 36 -3.48 0.90 14.74
CA VAL A 36 -3.73 0.65 16.17
C VAL A 36 -5.13 0.04 16.35
N ASN A 37 -5.52 -0.25 17.60
CA ASN A 37 -6.89 -0.69 17.93
C ASN A 37 -7.94 0.25 17.30
N GLY A 38 -8.91 -0.32 16.59
CA GLY A 38 -9.94 0.41 15.84
C GLY A 38 -9.49 0.92 14.46
N GLY A 39 -8.19 0.87 14.16
CA GLY A 39 -7.63 1.27 12.87
C GLY A 39 -8.09 0.36 11.72
N LYS A 40 -8.35 0.94 10.55
CA LYS A 40 -8.77 0.24 9.34
C LYS A 40 -8.36 1.04 8.10
N HIS A 41 -8.40 0.39 6.94
CA HIS A 41 -8.40 1.09 5.65
C HIS A 41 -9.65 0.66 4.89
N GLY A 42 -10.52 1.60 4.55
CA GLY A 42 -11.77 1.29 3.85
C GLY A 42 -11.54 0.68 2.46
N TRP A 43 -12.61 0.16 1.86
CA TRP A 43 -12.59 -0.28 0.46
C TRP A 43 -12.17 0.87 -0.45
N HIS A 44 -11.14 0.65 -1.25
CA HIS A 44 -10.60 1.65 -2.18
C HIS A 44 -9.86 0.96 -3.33
N PHE A 45 -9.52 1.76 -4.33
CA PHE A 45 -8.49 1.45 -5.30
C PHE A 45 -7.32 2.41 -5.06
N ASP A 46 -6.12 1.97 -5.43
CA ASP A 46 -4.97 2.88 -5.44
C ASP A 46 -4.96 3.72 -6.72
N GLU A 47 -4.31 4.88 -6.65
CA GLU A 47 -3.93 5.64 -7.84
C GLU A 47 -2.75 4.98 -8.57
N SER A 48 -1.92 4.23 -7.85
CA SER A 48 -0.77 3.52 -8.42
C SER A 48 -1.21 2.29 -9.22
N GLU A 49 -0.53 2.04 -10.33
CA GLU A 49 -0.71 0.82 -11.12
C GLU A 49 -0.48 -0.43 -10.26
N PHE A 50 0.56 -0.39 -9.43
CA PHE A 50 0.91 -1.46 -8.50
C PHE A 50 1.33 -0.90 -7.14
N THR A 51 1.23 -1.76 -6.13
CA THR A 51 1.59 -1.46 -4.75
C THR A 51 2.46 -2.59 -4.21
N VAL A 52 3.55 -2.23 -3.55
CA VAL A 52 4.48 -3.18 -2.91
C VAL A 52 4.47 -2.94 -1.40
N THR A 53 4.17 -3.97 -0.64
CA THR A 53 4.15 -3.91 0.83
C THR A 53 4.85 -5.09 1.46
N LEU A 54 5.37 -4.90 2.68
CA LEU A 54 5.95 -5.96 3.49
C LEU A 54 5.21 -6.01 4.82
N MET A 55 4.75 -7.18 5.25
CA MET A 55 4.22 -7.33 6.61
C MET A 55 5.38 -7.45 7.59
N LEU A 56 5.60 -6.45 8.45
CA LEU A 56 6.58 -6.54 9.54
C LEU A 56 5.96 -7.12 10.81
N GLN A 57 4.75 -6.67 11.14
CA GLN A 57 4.04 -7.10 12.35
C GLN A 57 2.55 -7.21 12.06
N GLN A 58 2.01 -8.42 12.17
CA GLN A 58 0.57 -8.65 12.12
C GLN A 58 -0.06 -8.33 13.49
N PRO A 59 -1.31 -7.84 13.53
CA PRO A 59 -2.04 -7.69 14.78
C PRO A 59 -2.47 -9.07 15.31
N ARG A 60 -3.02 -9.12 16.53
CA ARG A 60 -3.61 -10.37 17.07
C ARG A 60 -4.94 -10.73 16.41
N HIS A 61 -5.74 -9.72 16.06
CA HIS A 61 -7.08 -9.89 15.51
C HIS A 61 -7.38 -8.82 14.46
N GLY A 62 -8.11 -9.22 13.41
CA GLY A 62 -8.45 -8.37 12.28
C GLY A 62 -7.23 -7.87 11.51
N GLY A 63 -7.34 -6.71 10.85
CA GLY A 63 -6.26 -6.20 9.99
C GLY A 63 -5.99 -7.06 8.75
N SER A 64 -6.94 -7.93 8.40
CA SER A 64 -6.91 -8.78 7.22
C SER A 64 -6.93 -7.92 5.96
N PHE A 65 -6.14 -8.33 4.97
CA PHE A 65 -6.17 -7.74 3.64
C PHE A 65 -7.22 -8.47 2.81
N GLU A 66 -8.33 -7.80 2.55
CA GLU A 66 -9.40 -8.32 1.71
C GLU A 66 -9.42 -7.60 0.36
N TYR A 67 -9.73 -8.31 -0.71
CA TYR A 67 -9.70 -7.76 -2.05
C TYR A 67 -10.66 -8.44 -3.03
N VAL A 68 -11.01 -7.72 -4.10
CA VAL A 68 -11.70 -8.22 -5.29
C VAL A 68 -10.86 -7.84 -6.50
N PRO A 69 -10.18 -8.82 -7.13
CA PRO A 69 -9.18 -8.54 -8.16
C PRO A 69 -9.81 -8.17 -9.51
N ARG A 70 -9.13 -7.27 -10.23
CA ARG A 70 -9.36 -6.99 -11.66
C ARG A 70 -10.80 -6.61 -12.03
N ILE A 71 -11.47 -5.83 -11.18
CA ILE A 71 -12.84 -5.39 -11.44
C ILE A 71 -12.93 -4.05 -12.17
N ARG A 72 -11.83 -3.29 -12.20
CA ARG A 72 -11.79 -1.98 -12.84
C ARG A 72 -12.03 -2.10 -14.34
N GLY A 73 -12.94 -1.30 -14.87
CA GLY A 73 -13.31 -1.26 -16.28
C GLY A 73 -14.28 -2.35 -16.72
N LEU A 74 -14.67 -3.28 -15.84
CA LEU A 74 -15.68 -4.29 -16.19
C LEU A 74 -17.06 -3.63 -16.40
N PRO A 75 -17.90 -4.12 -17.33
CA PRO A 75 -19.25 -3.58 -17.54
C PRO A 75 -20.11 -3.58 -16.28
N ASN A 76 -19.88 -4.53 -15.37
CA ASN A 76 -20.58 -4.68 -14.09
C ASN A 76 -19.77 -4.18 -12.87
N GLU A 77 -18.67 -3.43 -13.05
CA GLU A 77 -17.83 -2.88 -11.96
C GLU A 77 -18.68 -2.24 -10.85
N ARG A 78 -19.59 -1.33 -11.24
CA ARG A 78 -20.44 -0.59 -10.29
C ARG A 78 -21.31 -1.51 -9.45
N GLN A 79 -21.84 -2.58 -10.05
CA GLN A 79 -22.69 -3.54 -9.34
C GLN A 79 -21.87 -4.35 -8.33
N ILE A 80 -20.68 -4.81 -8.72
CA ILE A 80 -19.75 -5.53 -7.84
C ILE A 80 -19.36 -4.65 -6.65
N VAL A 81 -18.92 -3.42 -6.91
CA VAL A 81 -18.55 -2.45 -5.87
C VAL A 81 -19.73 -2.21 -4.93
N ALA A 82 -20.92 -1.93 -5.46
CA ALA A 82 -22.10 -1.67 -4.65
C ALA A 82 -22.49 -2.87 -3.77
N ASN A 83 -22.35 -4.10 -4.28
CA ASN A 83 -22.58 -5.32 -3.49
C ASN A 83 -21.58 -5.43 -2.33
N VAL A 84 -20.28 -5.28 -2.61
CA VAL A 84 -19.21 -5.35 -1.61
C VAL A 84 -19.40 -4.31 -0.50
N LEU A 85 -19.76 -3.07 -0.88
CA LEU A 85 -20.01 -1.97 0.06
C LEU A 85 -21.23 -2.21 0.96
N ARG A 86 -22.26 -2.92 0.46
CA ARG A 86 -23.42 -3.35 1.27
C ARG A 86 -23.14 -4.57 2.16
N GLY A 87 -21.91 -5.09 2.16
CA GLY A 87 -21.54 -6.25 2.96
C GLY A 87 -21.54 -7.57 2.19
N GLY A 88 -21.90 -7.57 0.91
CA GLY A 88 -21.75 -8.72 0.04
C GLY A 88 -20.31 -9.25 0.06
N ARG A 89 -20.17 -10.57 0.12
CA ARG A 89 -18.87 -11.28 0.17
C ARG A 89 -18.60 -12.08 -1.08
N ASP A 90 -19.46 -11.97 -2.08
CA ASP A 90 -19.25 -12.60 -3.38
C ASP A 90 -17.93 -12.11 -3.98
N HIS A 91 -17.05 -13.05 -4.31
CA HIS A 91 -15.72 -12.78 -4.87
C HIS A 91 -14.75 -12.02 -3.96
N VAL A 92 -15.09 -11.77 -2.69
CA VAL A 92 -14.16 -11.21 -1.72
C VAL A 92 -13.17 -12.29 -1.30
N LEU A 93 -11.90 -12.03 -1.56
CA LEU A 93 -10.79 -12.90 -1.20
C LEU A 93 -10.04 -12.27 -0.03
N GLU A 94 -9.49 -13.13 0.83
CA GLU A 94 -8.55 -12.74 1.87
C GLU A 94 -7.19 -13.36 1.59
N LEU A 95 -6.12 -12.56 1.67
CA LEU A 95 -4.76 -13.03 1.46
C LEU A 95 -4.08 -13.35 2.80
N PRO A 96 -3.47 -14.55 2.97
CA PRO A 96 -2.64 -14.83 4.14
C PRO A 96 -1.45 -13.87 4.20
N PHE A 97 -1.50 -12.87 5.08
CA PHE A 97 -0.49 -11.81 5.16
C PHE A 97 0.19 -11.79 6.54
N LYS A 98 1.22 -12.63 6.67
CA LYS A 98 1.97 -12.87 7.92
C LYS A 98 3.32 -12.13 7.92
N PRO A 99 3.96 -11.91 9.07
CA PRO A 99 5.31 -11.32 9.13
C PRO A 99 6.27 -11.97 8.14
N GLY A 100 6.97 -11.14 7.35
CA GLY A 100 7.86 -11.57 6.27
C GLY A 100 7.21 -11.68 4.88
N THR A 101 5.88 -11.56 4.78
CA THR A 101 5.21 -11.63 3.47
C THR A 101 5.44 -10.34 2.69
N LEU A 102 6.02 -10.45 1.49
CA LEU A 102 6.07 -9.38 0.49
C LEU A 102 4.84 -9.51 -0.43
N LEU A 103 3.98 -8.50 -0.44
CA LEU A 103 2.79 -8.45 -1.27
C LEU A 103 2.98 -7.43 -2.40
N ILE A 104 2.82 -7.89 -3.64
CA ILE A 104 2.84 -7.08 -4.86
C ILE A 104 1.48 -7.27 -5.53
N PHE A 105 0.73 -6.20 -5.76
CA PHE A 105 -0.60 -6.28 -6.37
C PHE A 105 -0.93 -5.04 -7.20
N GLY A 106 -1.84 -5.21 -8.18
CA GLY A 106 -2.29 -4.12 -9.05
C GLY A 106 -3.36 -3.26 -8.38
N GLY A 107 -2.93 -2.22 -7.66
CA GLY A 107 -3.80 -1.41 -6.78
C GLY A 107 -4.91 -0.65 -7.50
N SER A 108 -4.66 -0.13 -8.69
CA SER A 108 -5.67 0.57 -9.50
C SER A 108 -6.75 -0.34 -10.09
N LEU A 109 -6.45 -1.64 -10.22
CA LEU A 109 -7.32 -2.67 -10.78
C LEU A 109 -8.04 -3.51 -9.72
N THR A 110 -7.61 -3.43 -8.46
CA THR A 110 -8.06 -4.31 -7.38
C THR A 110 -8.74 -3.49 -6.29
N LEU A 111 -10.04 -3.72 -6.08
CA LEU A 111 -10.74 -3.13 -4.94
C LEU A 111 -10.27 -3.83 -3.68
N HIS A 112 -9.76 -3.11 -2.70
CA HIS A 112 -9.18 -3.74 -1.52
C HIS A 112 -9.37 -2.92 -0.24
N ARG A 113 -9.23 -3.59 0.90
CA ARG A 113 -9.34 -2.98 2.22
C ARG A 113 -8.44 -3.66 3.25
N VAL A 114 -8.27 -2.99 4.38
CA VAL A 114 -7.74 -3.58 5.61
C VAL A 114 -8.87 -3.59 6.64
N THR A 115 -9.26 -4.78 7.12
CA THR A 115 -10.30 -4.91 8.14
C THR A 115 -9.88 -4.25 9.45
N VAL A 116 -10.85 -4.01 10.35
CA VAL A 116 -10.60 -3.36 11.63
C VAL A 116 -9.57 -4.16 12.43
N VAL A 117 -8.50 -3.51 12.87
CA VAL A 117 -7.52 -4.07 13.80
C VAL A 117 -8.08 -3.99 15.22
N THR A 118 -8.04 -5.08 15.97
CA THR A 118 -8.43 -5.09 17.39
C THR A 118 -7.32 -5.60 18.30
N GLY A 119 -7.24 -5.01 19.49
CA GLY A 119 -6.23 -5.32 20.50
C GLY A 119 -5.03 -4.36 20.51
N SER A 120 -4.09 -4.62 21.43
CA SER A 120 -2.96 -3.72 21.71
C SER A 120 -1.79 -3.85 20.74
N LEU A 121 -1.68 -4.97 20.01
CA LEU A 121 -0.59 -5.20 19.07
C LEU A 121 -0.87 -4.50 17.73
N LYS A 122 -0.02 -3.54 17.37
CA LYS A 122 -0.16 -2.74 16.16
C LYS A 122 0.09 -3.58 14.91
N ARG A 123 -0.60 -3.27 13.81
CA ARG A 123 -0.25 -3.78 12.47
C ARG A 123 0.74 -2.82 11.82
N LEU A 124 1.91 -3.32 11.42
CA LEU A 124 2.99 -2.53 10.83
C LEU A 124 3.29 -3.03 9.42
N VAL A 125 2.99 -2.19 8.42
CA VAL A 125 3.17 -2.54 7.01
C VAL A 125 3.89 -1.42 6.28
N PRO A 126 5.20 -1.56 6.05
CA PRO A 126 5.91 -0.77 5.07
C PRO A 126 5.24 -0.78 3.69
N VAL A 127 5.13 0.40 3.09
CA VAL A 127 4.77 0.62 1.69
C VAL A 127 6.04 1.07 0.97
N LEU A 128 6.42 0.33 -0.07
CA LEU A 128 7.64 0.56 -0.85
C LEU A 128 7.23 1.09 -2.23
N CYS A 129 7.50 2.36 -2.49
CA CYS A 129 7.03 3.00 -3.72
C CYS A 129 8.10 2.93 -4.81
N TYR A 130 7.73 2.42 -5.97
CA TYR A 130 8.55 2.39 -7.17
C TYR A 130 7.79 3.01 -8.35
N SER A 131 8.49 3.49 -9.36
CA SER A 131 7.91 4.08 -10.57
C SER A 131 8.72 3.70 -11.80
N GLU A 132 8.09 3.68 -12.97
CA GLU A 132 8.78 3.58 -14.26
C GLU A 132 9.43 4.92 -14.68
N GLN A 133 9.06 6.02 -14.02
CA GLN A 133 9.60 7.35 -14.28
C GLN A 133 10.62 7.74 -13.21
N THR A 134 11.72 8.35 -13.64
CA THR A 134 12.66 9.01 -12.73
C THR A 134 11.98 10.20 -12.07
N ASP A 135 12.40 10.52 -10.85
CA ASP A 135 11.98 11.73 -10.12
C ASP A 135 10.48 11.85 -9.81
N GLN A 136 9.69 10.79 -10.04
CA GLN A 136 8.27 10.77 -9.68
C GLN A 136 8.08 11.01 -8.19
N ARG A 137 7.16 11.92 -7.87
CA ARG A 137 6.87 12.43 -6.53
C ARG A 137 5.38 12.64 -6.33
N ASN A 138 4.94 12.60 -5.08
CA ASN A 138 3.60 13.05 -4.73
C ASN A 138 3.52 14.57 -4.80
N SER A 139 2.32 15.08 -5.11
CA SER A 139 2.04 16.52 -5.00
C SER A 139 2.06 16.97 -3.55
N ASP A 140 2.23 18.27 -3.32
CA ASP A 140 2.20 18.83 -1.96
C ASP A 140 0.84 18.64 -1.27
N ALA A 141 -0.24 18.61 -2.05
CA ALA A 141 -1.58 18.30 -1.56
C ALA A 141 -1.67 16.85 -1.04
N VAL A 142 -1.18 15.88 -1.82
CA VAL A 142 -1.12 14.46 -1.41
C VAL A 142 -0.22 14.31 -0.19
N ARG A 143 0.92 14.98 -0.15
CA ARG A 143 1.82 14.93 1.00
C ARG A 143 1.16 15.46 2.28
N THR A 144 0.47 16.58 2.17
CA THR A 144 -0.24 17.18 3.30
C THR A 144 -1.37 16.27 3.77
N LEU A 145 -2.11 15.66 2.85
CA LEU A 145 -3.18 14.73 3.17
C LEU A 145 -2.69 13.51 3.97
N PHE A 146 -1.61 12.87 3.52
CA PHE A 146 -1.15 11.61 4.12
C PHE A 146 -0.18 11.80 5.30
N TRP A 147 0.66 12.84 5.29
CA TRP A 147 1.70 13.06 6.30
C TRP A 147 1.53 14.36 7.10
N GLY A 148 0.47 15.13 6.86
CA GLY A 148 0.21 16.40 7.54
C GLY A 148 1.18 17.53 7.16
N ARG A 149 2.09 17.30 6.20
CA ARG A 149 3.11 18.26 5.75
C ARG A 149 3.57 17.98 4.33
N ALA A 150 3.95 19.04 3.60
CA ALA A 150 4.50 18.94 2.25
C ALA A 150 6.03 18.76 2.20
N LYS A 151 6.74 19.24 3.22
CA LYS A 151 8.21 19.27 3.24
C LYS A 151 8.80 18.32 4.28
N PRO A 152 10.02 17.79 4.06
CA PRO A 152 10.79 17.04 5.06
C PRO A 152 10.97 17.86 6.34
N ILE A 153 10.95 17.19 7.50
CA ILE A 153 11.47 17.79 8.73
C ILE A 153 12.99 17.85 8.52
N ARG A 154 13.56 19.04 8.64
CA ARG A 154 15.01 19.24 8.54
C ARG A 154 15.64 18.38 9.65
N GLN A 155 16.45 17.39 9.29
CA GLN A 155 17.34 16.79 10.26
C GLN A 155 18.29 17.91 10.67
N GLN A 156 18.26 18.32 11.94
CA GLN A 156 19.41 19.04 12.49
C GLN A 156 20.58 18.11 12.30
N THR A 157 21.55 18.53 11.48
CA THR A 157 22.88 17.96 11.54
C THR A 157 23.33 18.14 12.98
N ALA A 158 23.47 17.03 13.70
CA ALA A 158 24.27 17.02 14.91
C ALA A 158 25.67 17.42 14.43
N HIS A 159 26.00 18.69 14.63
CA HIS A 159 27.36 19.17 14.51
C HIS A 159 28.07 18.81 15.81
N ASP A 160 29.14 18.03 15.60
CA ASP A 160 30.29 17.75 16.44
C ASP A 160 30.14 16.72 17.58
#